data_AF-A0A8B9FRC5-F1
#
_entry.id   AF-A0A8B9FRC5-F1
#
_cell.length_a   1.000
_cell.length_b   1.000
_cell.length_c   1.000
_cell.angle_alpha   90.00
_cell.angle_beta   90.00
_cell.angle_gamma   90.00
#
_symmetry.space_group_name_H-M   'P 1'
#
loop_
_entity.id
_entity.type
_entity.pdbx_description
1 polymer ?
#
loop_
_entity_poly.entity_id
_entity_poly.type
_entity_poly.pdbx_seq_one_letter_code
_entity_poly.pdbx_strand_id
1 'polypeptide(L)' 'MGLSPAPVLVLTLLLGGTVNGEWQPRGRILGGYEAKPHLRPYMASLQLDGQHICGGFLIAKQWVLSAAHCTEET' A
#
# COMPACT_ATOMS: atom_id res chain seq x y z
N MET A 1 0.85 -15.38 29.12
CA MET A 1 0.04 -14.65 30.12
C MET A 1 -0.44 -13.37 29.45
N GLY A 2 -1.44 -13.48 28.58
CA GLY A 2 -2.03 -12.31 27.91
C GLY A 2 -3.15 -11.77 28.79
N LEU A 3 -3.13 -10.48 29.11
CA LEU A 3 -4.26 -9.83 29.77
C LEU A 3 -5.49 -9.98 28.87
N SER A 4 -6.60 -10.46 29.44
CA SER A 4 -7.90 -10.42 28.78
C SER A 4 -8.15 -8.99 28.28
N PRO A 5 -8.71 -8.78 27.08
CA PRO A 5 -8.91 -7.44 26.53
C PRO A 5 -9.90 -6.57 27.33
N ALA A 6 -10.71 -7.19 28.21
CA ALA A 6 -11.73 -6.50 29.01
C ALA A 6 -11.17 -5.42 29.98
N PRO A 7 -10.19 -5.69 30.86
CA PRO A 7 -9.63 -4.67 31.75
C PRO A 7 -8.93 -3.52 31.02
N VAL A 8 -8.31 -3.77 29.87
CA VAL A 8 -7.62 -2.73 29.08
C VAL A 8 -8.63 -1.76 28.47
N LEU A 9 -9.75 -2.28 27.95
CA LEU A 9 -10.80 -1.47 27.34
C LEU A 9 -11.44 -0.51 28.35
N VAL A 10 -11.75 -1.00 29.56
CA VAL A 10 -12.33 -0.18 30.63
C VAL A 10 -11.40 0.97 31.02
N LEU A 11 -10.09 0.72 31.09
CA LEU A 11 -9.10 1.75 31.44
C LEU A 11 -9.00 2.84 30.36
N THR A 12 -9.08 2.47 29.08
CA THR A 12 -9.03 3.44 27.97
C THR A 12 -10.25 4.36 27.91
N LEU A 13 -11.45 3.86 28.22
CA LEU A 13 -12.66 4.68 28.27
C LEU A 13 -12.61 5.71 29.41
N LEU A 14 -12.09 5.33 30.57
CA LEU A 14 -11.98 6.22 31.74
C LEU A 14 -10.96 7.35 31.53
N LEU A 15 -9.91 7.09 30.74
CA LEU A 15 -8.85 8.05 30.44
C LEU A 15 -9.15 8.91 29.19
N GLY A 16 -10.34 8.79 28.58
CA GLY A 16 -10.69 9.54 27.36
C GLY A 16 -9.85 9.16 26.13
N GLY A 17 -9.20 7.98 26.15
CA GLY A 17 -8.40 7.50 25.03
C GLY A 17 -9.29 6.91 23.95
N THR A 18 -9.47 7.61 22.82
CA THR A 18 -10.03 7.00 21.63
C THR A 18 -9.01 6.01 21.08
N VAL A 19 -9.32 4.72 21.07
CA VAL A 19 -8.62 3.77 20.20
C VAL A 19 -9.03 4.07 18.76
N ASN A 20 -8.40 5.08 18.17
CA ASN A 20 -8.43 5.21 16.72
C ASN A 20 -7.63 4.03 16.20
N GLY A 21 -8.34 2.94 15.88
CA GLY A 21 -7.78 1.81 15.16
C GLY A 21 -7.44 2.27 13.76
N GLU A 22 -6.33 2.99 13.63
CA GLU A 22 -5.80 3.43 12.35
C GLU A 22 -5.27 2.19 11.65
N TRP A 23 -6.16 1.52 10.92
CA TRP A 23 -5.78 0.54 9.91
C TRP A 23 -5.02 1.29 8.83
N GLN A 24 -3.74 1.58 9.07
CA GLN A 24 -2.82 1.92 8.00
C GLN A 24 -2.80 0.69 7.09
N PRO A 25 -3.31 0.79 5.84
CA PRO A 25 -3.19 -0.30 4.91
C PRO A 25 -1.70 -0.58 4.82
N ARG A 26 -1.29 -1.78 5.25
CA ARG A 26 0.05 -2.27 4.93
C ARG A 26 0.13 -2.12 3.42
N GLY A 27 1.11 -1.38 2.92
CA GLY A 27 1.21 -1.08 1.49
C GLY A 27 1.00 -2.34 0.64
N ARG A 28 0.61 -2.19 -0.62
CA ARG A 28 0.23 -3.32 -1.50
C ARG A 28 1.33 -4.39 -1.71
N ILE A 29 2.53 -4.17 -1.18
CA ILE A 29 3.68 -5.09 -1.22
C ILE A 29 3.85 -5.76 0.15
N LEU A 30 3.51 -7.05 0.23
CA LEU A 30 3.60 -7.83 1.47
C LEU A 30 5.05 -8.28 1.74
N GLY A 31 5.56 -8.01 2.94
CA GLY A 31 6.92 -8.41 3.36
C GLY A 31 8.04 -7.74 2.54
N GLY A 32 7.72 -6.64 1.86
CA GLY A 32 8.67 -5.92 1.02
C GLY A 32 9.72 -5.15 1.80
N TYR A 33 10.72 -4.68 1.06
CA TYR A 33 11.71 -3.70 1.50
C TYR A 33 11.90 -2.67 0.39
N GLU A 34 12.49 -1.53 0.73
CA GLU A 34 12.74 -0.47 -0.23
C GLU A 34 13.74 -0.92 -1.31
N ALA A 35 13.36 -0.76 -2.59
CA ALA A 35 14.25 -1.07 -3.68
C ALA A 35 15.37 -0.01 -3.77
N LYS A 36 16.62 -0.45 -3.97
CA LYS A 36 17.71 0.47 -4.29
C LYS A 36 17.34 1.30 -5.53
N PRO A 37 17.66 2.61 -5.56
CA PRO A 37 17.38 3.45 -6.72
C PRO A 37 17.88 2.81 -8.02
N HIS A 38 17.05 2.86 -9.06
CA HIS A 38 17.33 2.34 -10.41
C HIS A 38 17.60 0.82 -10.52
N LEU A 39 17.40 0.02 -9.47
CA LEU A 39 17.64 -1.43 -9.50
C LEU A 39 16.60 -2.20 -10.36
N ARG A 40 15.49 -1.55 -10.69
CA ARG A 40 14.40 -2.08 -11.52
C ARG A 40 14.09 -1.07 -12.63
N PRO A 41 15.02 -0.84 -13.57
CA PRO A 41 14.87 0.22 -14.58
C PRO A 41 13.71 -0.03 -15.55
N TYR A 42 13.21 -1.26 -15.62
CA TYR A 42 12.04 -1.64 -16.38
C TYR A 42 10.71 -1.34 -15.66
N MET A 43 10.71 -0.98 -14.37
CA MET A 43 9.48 -0.72 -13.62
C MET A 43 8.86 0.61 -14.05
N ALA A 44 7.59 0.60 -14.42
CA ALA A 44 6.83 1.79 -14.83
C ALA A 44 5.69 2.09 -13.85
N SER A 45 5.46 3.37 -13.60
CA SER A 45 4.30 3.90 -12.87
C SER A 45 3.29 4.40 -13.90
N LEU A 46 2.14 3.72 -14.02
CA LEU A 46 1.02 4.20 -14.82
C LEU A 46 0.27 5.23 -14.01
N GLN A 47 0.07 6.42 -14.58
CA GLN A 47 -0.54 7.56 -13.88
C GLN A 47 -1.72 8.13 -14.65
N LEU A 48 -2.76 8.50 -13.91
CA LEU A 48 -3.90 9.31 -14.37
C LEU A 48 -3.94 10.57 -13.52
N ASP A 49 -4.02 11.75 -14.15
CA ASP A 49 -4.00 13.06 -13.46
C ASP A 49 -2.83 13.24 -12.47
N GLY A 50 -1.67 12.65 -12.79
CA GLY A 50 -0.47 12.70 -11.95
C GLY A 50 -0.51 11.80 -10.71
N GLN A 51 -1.49 10.90 -10.61
CA GLN A 51 -1.63 9.93 -9.52
C GLN A 51 -1.32 8.51 -10.02
N HIS A 52 -0.56 7.74 -9.24
CA HIS A 52 -0.26 6.33 -9.56
C HIS A 52 -1.52 5.47 -9.44
N ILE A 53 -1.89 4.79 -10.53
CA ILE A 53 -3.04 3.88 -10.58
C ILE A 53 -2.62 2.42 -10.65
N CYS A 54 -1.55 2.12 -11.38
CA CYS A 54 -1.09 0.76 -11.63
C CYS A 54 0.41 0.68 -11.91
N GLY A 55 0.96 -0.52 -11.78
CA GLY A 55 2.32 -0.85 -12.23
C GLY A 55 2.38 -1.29 -13.69
N GLY A 56 3.58 -1.24 -14.27
CA GLY A 56 3.87 -1.81 -15.58
C GLY A 56 5.35 -2.14 -15.76
N PHE A 57 5.68 -2.73 -16.91
CA PHE A 57 7.03 -3.15 -17.28
C PHE A 57 7.41 -2.64 -18.68
N LEU A 58 8.50 -1.90 -18.80
CA LEU A 58 9.08 -1.52 -20.10
C LEU A 58 9.66 -2.76 -20.79
N ILE A 59 8.97 -3.27 -21.80
CA ILE A 59 9.35 -4.50 -22.53
C ILE A 59 10.06 -4.21 -23.86
N ALA A 60 9.89 -3.00 -24.39
CA ALA A 60 10.63 -2.48 -25.54
C ALA A 60 10.71 -0.95 -25.45
N LYS A 61 11.50 -0.30 -26.32
CA LYS A 61 11.82 1.13 -26.25
C LYS A 61 10.59 2.06 -26.13
N GLN A 62 9.43 1.64 -26.62
CA GLN A 62 8.19 2.44 -26.62
C GLN A 62 6.98 1.64 -26.12
N TRP A 63 7.19 0.48 -25.48
CA TRP A 63 6.10 -0.42 -25.10
C TRP A 63 6.20 -0.80 -23.63
N VAL A 64 5.13 -0.53 -22.88
CA VAL A 64 4.95 -0.92 -21.49
C VAL A 64 3.85 -2.00 -21.42
N LEU A 65 4.16 -3.12 -20.77
CA LEU A 65 3.22 -4.19 -20.47
C LEU A 65 2.57 -3.94 -19.09
N SER A 66 1.26 -4.12 -18.98
CA SER A 66 0.50 -4.05 -17.72
C SER A 66 -0.69 -5.01 -17.75
N ALA A 67 -1.50 -5.03 -16.69
CA ALA A 67 -2.75 -5.78 -16.64
C ALA A 67 -3.85 -5.04 -17.43
N ALA A 68 -4.72 -5.78 -18.12
CA ALA A 68 -5.77 -5.18 -18.94
C ALA A 68 -6.74 -4.28 -18.14
N HIS A 69 -7.11 -4.69 -16.92
CA HIS A 69 -8.01 -3.89 -16.08
C HIS A 69 -7.43 -2.55 -15.64
N CYS A 70 -6.11 -2.36 -15.69
CA CYS A 70 -5.49 -1.07 -15.35
C CYS A 70 -5.86 0.06 -16.32
N THR A 71 -6.40 -0.27 -17.50
CA THR A 71 -6.94 0.71 -18.46
C THR A 71 -8.47 0.71 -18.51
N GLU A 72 -9.13 -0.21 -17.81
CA GLU A 72 -10.60 -0.26 -17.71
C GLU A 72 -11.11 0.56 -16.51
N GLU A 73 -10.26 0.79 -15.51
CA GLU A 73 -10.52 1.63 -14.33
C GLU A 73 -10.25 3.13 -14.56
N THR A 74 -9.97 3.54 -15.81
CA THR A 74 -9.76 4.94 -16.24
C THR A 74 -10.94 5.48 -17.03
#